data_AF-A0A1C4LZ93-F1
#
_entry.id   AF-A0A1C4LZ93-F1
#
_cell.length_a   1.000
_cell.length_b   1.000
_cell.length_c   1.000
_cell.angle_alpha   90.00
_cell.angle_beta   90.00
_cell.angle_gamma   90.00
#
_symmetry.space_group_name_H-M   'P 1'
#
loop_
_entity.id
_entity.type
_entity.pdbx_description
1 polymer ?
#
loop_
_entity_poly.entity_id
_entity_poly.type
_entity_poly.pdbx_seq_one_letter_code
_entity_poly.pdbx_strand_id
1 'polypeptide(L)' 'MRATHATLSAGRDAVYDPRARQGSVPIEFHLDDGSTLDGALILTSAEVEWLHQQTSRLVDAHERALGGTP' A
#
# COMPACT_ATOMS: atom_id res chain seq x y z
N MET A 1 -18.89 -13.78 -1.62
CA MET A 1 -18.11 -12.67 -1.04
C MET A 1 -16.71 -12.74 -1.62
N ARG A 2 -16.38 -11.80 -2.50
CA ARG A 2 -15.10 -11.71 -3.21
C ARG A 2 -14.53 -10.30 -3.05
N ALA A 3 -13.24 -10.20 -2.78
CA ALA A 3 -12.54 -8.91 -2.80
C ALA A 3 -12.44 -8.36 -4.22
N THR A 4 -12.79 -7.09 -4.38
CA THR A 4 -12.74 -6.35 -5.65
C THR A 4 -11.47 -5.52 -5.74
N HIS A 5 -11.10 -4.83 -4.67
CA HIS A 5 -9.88 -4.04 -4.54
C HIS A 5 -9.52 -3.83 -3.07
N ALA A 6 -8.35 -3.24 -2.82
CA ALA A 6 -7.90 -2.88 -1.50
C ALA A 6 -7.41 -1.43 -1.48
N THR A 7 -7.61 -0.75 -0.35
CA THR A 7 -7.09 0.58 -0.07
C THR A 7 -6.24 0.56 1.19
N LEU A 8 -5.36 1.55 1.35
CA LEU A 8 -4.64 1.72 2.62
C LEU A 8 -5.63 2.07 3.74
N SER A 9 -5.47 1.47 4.91
CA SER A 9 -6.30 1.82 6.07
C SER A 9 -5.92 3.21 6.58
N ALA A 10 -6.88 4.13 6.59
CA ALA A 10 -6.62 5.51 7.02
C ALA A 10 -6.13 5.58 8.47
N GLY A 11 -5.07 6.38 8.69
CA GLY A 11 -4.52 6.64 10.02
C GLY A 11 -3.72 5.49 10.63
N ARG A 12 -3.35 4.45 9.86
CA ARG A 12 -2.46 3.38 10.32
C ARG A 12 -1.18 3.32 9.51
N ASP A 13 -0.05 3.39 10.22
CA ASP A 13 1.27 3.32 9.60
C ASP A 13 1.69 1.88 9.28
N ALA A 14 2.56 1.77 8.28
CA ALA A 14 3.26 0.53 8.00
C ALA A 14 4.26 0.21 9.12
N VAL A 15 4.40 -1.08 9.46
CA VAL A 15 5.35 -1.55 10.46
C VAL A 15 6.33 -2.53 9.81
N TYR A 16 7.61 -2.43 10.14
CA TYR A 16 8.61 -3.41 9.74
C TYR A 16 8.99 -4.30 10.92
N ASP A 17 8.82 -5.62 10.77
CA ASP A 17 9.31 -6.60 11.74
C ASP A 17 10.71 -7.07 11.33
N PRO A 18 11.77 -6.69 12.07
CA PRO A 18 13.14 -7.12 11.77
C PRO A 18 13.37 -8.61 12.00
N ARG A 19 12.57 -9.28 12.85
CA ARG A 19 12.69 -10.72 13.11
C ARG A 19 12.15 -11.53 11.94
N ALA A 20 11.00 -11.14 11.41
CA ALA A 20 10.40 -11.76 10.23
C ALA A 20 11.01 -11.26 8.91
N ARG A 21 11.72 -10.12 8.95
CA ARG A 21 12.24 -9.40 7.77
C ARG A 21 11.12 -9.04 6.79
N GLN A 22 10.00 -8.60 7.33
CA GLN A 22 8.79 -8.29 6.58
C GLN A 22 8.22 -6.93 6.99
N GLY A 23 7.72 -6.20 6.00
CA GLY A 23 6.84 -5.05 6.18
C GLY A 23 5.39 -5.49 6.25
N SER A 24 4.58 -4.79 7.04
CA SER A 24 3.13 -4.97 7.15
C SER A 24 2.48 -3.62 6.92
N VAL A 25 1.67 -3.52 5.88
CA VAL A 25 0.88 -2.33 5.57
C VAL A 25 -0.60 -2.64 5.84
N PRO A 26 -1.26 -1.94 6.78
CA PRO A 26 -2.68 -2.09 7.02
C PRO A 26 -3.50 -1.72 5.77
N ILE A 27 -4.40 -2.60 5.37
CA ILE A 27 -5.29 -2.39 4.22
C ILE A 27 -6.73 -2.72 4.57
N GLU A 28 -7.66 -2.14 3.81
CA GLU A 28 -9.07 -2.47 3.82
C GLU A 28 -9.44 -3.11 2.47
N PHE A 29 -9.98 -4.32 2.50
CA PHE A 29 -10.54 -4.99 1.32
C PHE A 29 -11.98 -4.55 1.10
N HIS A 30 -12.29 -4.13 -0.12
CA HIS A 30 -13.64 -3.79 -0.56
C HIS A 30 -14.27 -4.97 -1.27
N LEU A 31 -15.42 -5.43 -0.79
CA LEU A 31 -16.06 -6.66 -1.22
C LEU A 31 -17.17 -6.39 -2.24
N ASP A 32 -17.55 -7.41 -3.00
CA ASP A 32 -18.55 -7.33 -4.07
C ASP A 32 -19.97 -7.01 -3.58
N ASP A 33 -20.26 -7.24 -2.31
CA ASP A 33 -21.52 -6.86 -1.64
C ASP A 33 -21.50 -5.46 -1.02
N GLY A 34 -20.41 -4.70 -1.21
CA GLY A 34 -20.23 -3.35 -0.68
C GLY A 34 -19.74 -3.30 0.77
N SER A 35 -19.54 -4.45 1.43
CA SER A 35 -18.92 -4.49 2.75
C SER A 35 -17.38 -4.39 2.67
N THR A 36 -16.74 -4.15 3.82
CA THR A 36 -15.28 -4.10 3.93
C THR A 36 -14.74 -5.11 4.94
N LEU A 37 -13.46 -5.47 4.75
CA LEU A 37 -12.72 -6.37 5.64
C LEU A 37 -11.32 -5.83 5.90
N ASP A 38 -10.98 -5.68 7.18
CA ASP A 38 -9.62 -5.31 7.61
C ASP A 38 -8.59 -6.40 7.25
N GLY A 39 -7.41 -5.98 6.82
CA GLY A 39 -6.31 -6.86 6.49
C GLY A 39 -4.94 -6.20 6.58
N ALA A 40 -3.91 -6.97 6.21
CA ALA A 40 -2.55 -6.48 6.10
C ALA A 40 -1.89 -7.02 4.83
N LEU A 41 -1.24 -6.14 4.08
CA LEU A 41 -0.32 -6.51 3.02
C LEU A 41 1.05 -6.81 3.64
N ILE A 42 1.42 -8.09 3.68
CA ILE A 42 2.73 -8.54 4.16
C ILE A 42 3.70 -8.57 2.99
N LEU A 43 4.82 -7.88 3.14
CA LEU A 43 5.85 -7.71 2.12
C LEU A 43 7.18 -8.21 2.66
N THR A 44 7.89 -9.02 1.88
CA THR A 44 9.31 -9.31 2.13
C THR A 44 10.16 -8.06 1.98
N SER A 45 11.40 -8.06 2.48
CA SER A 45 12.33 -6.92 2.30
C SER A 45 12.49 -6.51 0.83
N ALA A 46 12.57 -7.48 -0.09
CA ALA A 46 12.71 -7.18 -1.52
C ALA A 46 11.44 -6.53 -2.09
N GLU A 47 10.26 -6.96 -1.66
CA GLU A 47 8.99 -6.36 -2.08
C GLU A 47 8.79 -4.97 -1.49
N VAL A 48 9.28 -4.69 -0.27
CA VAL A 48 9.30 -3.34 0.31
C VAL A 48 10.12 -2.39 -0.57
N GLU A 49 11.35 -2.78 -0.92
CA GLU A 49 12.21 -1.97 -1.79
C GLU A 49 11.60 -1.75 -3.17
N TRP A 50 11.05 -2.81 -3.77
CA TRP A 50 10.40 -2.74 -5.07
C TRP A 50 9.16 -1.84 -5.05
N LEU A 51 8.31 -1.99 -4.03
CA LEU A 51 7.10 -1.19 -3.88
C LEU A 51 7.45 0.29 -3.68
N HIS A 52 8.45 0.61 -2.85
CA HIS A 52 8.95 1.98 -2.69
C HIS A 52 9.30 2.61 -4.04
N GLN A 53 10.07 1.92 -4.89
CA GLN A 53 10.41 2.42 -6.22
C GLN A 53 9.19 2.66 -7.11
N GLN A 54 8.19 1.76 -7.09
CA GLN A 54 6.97 1.96 -7.87
C GLN A 54 6.16 3.15 -7.36
N THR A 55 6.00 3.27 -6.04
CA THR A 55 5.23 4.37 -5.45
C THR A 55 5.92 5.72 -5.62
N SER A 56 7.25 5.80 -5.51
CA SER A 56 7.99 7.04 -5.80
C SER A 56 7.72 7.51 -7.22
N ARG A 57 7.78 6.62 -8.22
CA ARG A 57 7.47 6.98 -9.61
C ARG A 57 6.04 7.48 -9.80
N LEU A 58 5.08 6.91 -9.07
CA LEU A 58 3.69 7.35 -9.08
C LEU A 58 3.53 8.74 -8.45
N VAL A 59 4.24 9.01 -7.35
CA VAL A 59 4.30 10.35 -6.73
C VAL A 59 4.93 11.36 -7.68
N ASP A 60 6.09 11.06 -8.27
CA ASP A 60 6.74 11.94 -9.25
C ASP A 60 5.84 12.21 -10.47
N ALA A 61 5.07 11.22 -10.92
CA ALA A 61 4.10 11.38 -12.00
C ALA A 61 2.92 12.27 -11.57
N HIS A 62 2.44 12.12 -10.34
CA HIS A 62 1.39 12.95 -9.76
C HIS A 62 1.83 14.41 -9.62
N GLU A 63 3.03 14.68 -9.10
CA GLU A 63 3.58 16.03 -8.94
C GLU A 63 3.76 16.74 -10.29
N ARG A 64 4.27 16.03 -11.29
CA ARG A 64 4.36 16.54 -12.67
C ARG A 64 2.99 16.88 -13.25
N ALA A 65 1.97 16.05 -13.00
CA ALA A 65 0.60 16.33 -13.43
C ALA A 65 0.01 17.58 -12.75
N LEU A 66 0.44 17.90 -11.53
CA LEU A 66 0.04 19.11 -10.81
C LEU A 66 0.85 20.37 -11.19
N GLY A 67 1.84 20.25 -12.08
CA GLY A 67 2.67 21.38 -12.54
C GLY A 67 3.88 21.69 -11.65
N GLY A 68 4.30 20.76 -10.77
CA GLY A 68 5.57 20.87 -10.07
C GLY A 68 6.75 20.75 -11.05
N THR A 69 7.55 21.81 -11.17
CA THR A 69 8.89 21.71 -11.79
C THR A 69 9.78 20.80 -10.94
N PRO A 70 10.57 19.90 -11.56
CA PRO A 70 11.42 18.93 -10.87
C PRO A 70 12.56 19.59 -10.08
#